data_AF-A0A1J5DRU0-F1
#
_entry.id   AF-A0A1J5DRU0-F1
#
_cell.length_a   1.000
_cell.length_b   1.000
_cell.length_c   1.000
_cell.angle_alpha   90.00
_cell.angle_beta   90.00
_cell.angle_gamma   90.00
#
_symmetry.space_group_name_H-M   'P 1'
#
loop_
_entity.id
_entity.type
_entity.pdbx_description
1 polymer ?
#
loop_
_entity_poly.entity_id
_entity_poly.type
_entity_poly.pdbx_seq_one_letter_code
_entity_poly.pdbx_strand_id
1 'polypeptide(L)'
;MTVPMERVEHRILTIRGHRVILDADLAELYGVKTFHLNEAVKRNRSRFPEDFMFQMTAEEFTALKSQFAISKPGRGGRRINPYVFTEEGVAMLSSVLHSERAVQVNIAIMRAFVRLRELAASHKDVHQRLDEMEQKYDAHFKVVFDAIRALMEPPKIPCRRIGY
;
A
#
# COMPACT_ATOMS: atom_id res chain seq x y z
N MET A 1 -10.14 21.80 5.39
CA MET A 1 -10.09 21.18 4.04
C MET A 1 -10.00 19.68 4.25
N THR A 2 -11.06 18.94 3.96
CA THR A 2 -11.09 17.47 4.06
C THR A 2 -10.25 16.86 2.95
N VAL A 3 -9.26 16.04 3.29
CA VAL A 3 -8.54 15.25 2.28
C VAL A 3 -9.52 14.22 1.70
N PRO A 4 -9.77 14.21 0.37
CA PRO A 4 -10.60 13.19 -0.25
C PRO A 4 -10.03 11.80 -0.01
N MET A 5 -10.87 10.86 0.44
CA MET A 5 -10.47 9.49 0.77
C MET A 5 -9.84 8.77 -0.43
N GLU A 6 -10.34 9.03 -1.64
CA GLU A 6 -9.79 8.53 -2.90
C GLU A 6 -8.30 8.88 -3.06
N ARG A 7 -7.87 10.09 -2.65
CA ARG A 7 -6.45 10.48 -2.74
C ARG A 7 -5.54 9.66 -1.83
N VAL A 8 -6.10 9.08 -0.77
CA VAL A 8 -5.36 8.22 0.16
C VAL A 8 -5.27 6.80 -0.38
N GLU A 9 -6.36 6.27 -0.94
CA GLU A 9 -6.40 4.91 -1.49
C GLU A 9 -5.31 4.69 -2.56
N HIS A 10 -5.10 5.67 -3.45
CA HIS A 10 -4.07 5.62 -4.50
C HIS A 10 -2.61 5.68 -3.97
N ARG A 11 -2.42 6.01 -2.69
CA ARG A 11 -1.09 6.09 -2.04
C ARG A 11 -0.78 4.87 -1.19
N ILE A 12 -1.76 3.96 -1.02
CA ILE A 12 -1.56 2.72 -0.29
C ILE A 12 -0.94 1.69 -1.25
N LEU A 13 0.27 1.27 -0.91
CA LEU A 13 1.05 0.28 -1.65
C LEU A 13 1.07 -1.05 -0.88
N THR A 14 1.29 -2.16 -1.58
CA THR A 14 1.53 -3.45 -0.93
C THR A 14 3.01 -3.79 -1.03
N ILE A 15 3.72 -3.77 0.09
CA ILE A 15 5.17 -4.03 0.18
C ILE A 15 5.39 -5.08 1.28
N ARG A 16 6.13 -6.15 0.97
CA ARG A 16 6.35 -7.30 1.88
C ARG A 16 5.06 -7.90 2.47
N GLY A 17 3.96 -7.86 1.71
CA GLY A 17 2.65 -8.33 2.18
C GLY A 17 1.92 -7.36 3.12
N HIS A 18 2.51 -6.22 3.46
CA HIS A 18 1.88 -5.18 4.27
C HIS A 18 1.35 -4.07 3.38
N ARG A 19 0.18 -3.53 3.74
CA ARG A 19 -0.32 -2.29 3.17
C ARG A 19 0.38 -1.12 3.85
N VAL A 20 1.06 -0.30 3.06
CA VAL A 20 1.92 0.76 3.57
C VAL A 20 1.77 2.05 2.77
N ILE A 21 2.11 3.17 3.39
CA ILE A 21 2.21 4.48 2.74
C ILE A 21 3.64 5.00 2.88
N LEU A 22 4.16 5.62 1.81
CA LEU A 22 5.47 6.25 1.81
C LEU A 22 5.50 7.48 2.72
N ASP A 23 6.66 7.74 3.31
CA ASP A 23 6.90 8.93 4.13
C ASP A 23 6.68 10.26 3.37
N ALA A 24 7.01 10.29 2.07
CA ALA A 24 6.79 11.45 1.21
C ALA A 24 5.29 11.72 1.01
N ASP A 25 4.52 10.66 0.82
CA ASP A 25 3.08 10.73 0.65
C ASP A 25 2.38 11.19 1.93
N LEU A 26 2.74 10.58 3.06
CA LEU A 26 2.23 10.99 4.37
C LEU A 26 2.55 12.45 4.66
N ALA A 27 3.79 12.87 4.40
CA ALA A 27 4.21 14.25 4.61
C ALA A 27 3.37 15.23 3.79
N GLU A 28 3.08 14.93 2.52
CA GLU A 28 2.22 15.76 1.67
C GLU A 28 0.78 15.83 2.21
N LEU A 29 0.20 14.69 2.61
CA LEU A 29 -1.15 14.63 3.18
C LEU A 29 -1.22 15.49 4.46
N TYR A 30 -0.25 15.30 5.36
CA TYR A 30 -0.11 16.07 6.60
C TYR A 30 0.26 17.55 6.38
N GLY A 31 0.70 17.93 5.19
CA GLY A 31 1.14 19.30 4.89
C GLY A 31 2.48 19.66 5.55
N VAL A 32 3.33 18.67 5.79
CA VAL A 32 4.68 18.85 6.38
C VAL A 32 5.75 18.44 5.38
N LYS A 33 6.99 18.89 5.59
CA LYS A 33 8.13 18.38 4.81
C LYS A 33 8.46 16.95 5.25
N THR A 34 8.81 16.07 4.32
CA THR A 34 9.21 14.67 4.61
C THR A 34 10.34 14.59 5.63
N PHE A 35 11.29 15.54 5.59
CA PHE A 35 12.35 15.63 6.59
C PHE A 35 11.81 15.86 8.01
N HIS A 36 10.80 16.73 8.19
CA HIS A 36 10.21 16.99 9.51
C HIS A 36 9.44 15.79 10.04
N LEU A 37 8.72 15.07 9.16
CA LEU A 37 8.05 13.82 9.53
C LEU A 37 9.06 12.80 10.06
N ASN A 38 10.14 12.57 9.30
CA ASN A 38 11.17 11.60 9.66
C ASN A 38 11.95 12.01 10.92
N GLU A 39 12.22 13.30 11.10
CA GLU A 39 12.78 13.84 12.36
C GLU A 39 11.87 13.54 13.56
N ALA A 40 10.56 13.80 13.44
CA ALA A 40 9.60 13.58 14.52
C ALA A 40 9.51 12.10 14.91
N VAL A 41 9.56 11.21 13.92
CA VAL A 41 9.63 9.76 14.12
C VAL A 41 10.93 9.34 14.81
N LYS A 42 12.08 9.86 14.36
CA LYS A 42 13.38 9.57 14.98
C LYS A 42 13.43 9.97 16.45
N ARG A 43 12.88 11.14 16.81
CA ARG A 43 12.79 11.61 18.20
C ARG A 43 11.89 10.72 19.07
N ASN A 44 10.96 10.01 18.47
CA ASN A 44 10.00 9.14 19.14
C ASN A 44 10.19 7.66 18.76
N ARG A 45 11.43 7.22 18.46
CA ARG A 45 11.69 5.89 17.89
C ARG A 45 11.13 4.73 18.72
N SER A 46 11.03 4.88 20.04
CA SER A 46 10.41 3.89 20.94
C SER A 46 8.93 3.60 20.64
N ARG A 47 8.23 4.52 19.96
CA ARG A 47 6.82 4.37 19.53
C ARG A 47 6.66 3.72 18.16
N PHE A 48 7.77 3.52 17.46
CA PHE A 48 7.79 3.01 16.08
C PHE A 48 8.64 1.75 16.02
N PRO A 49 8.09 0.59 16.43
CA PRO A 49 8.74 -0.70 16.20
C PRO A 49 8.80 -1.05 14.69
N GLU A 50 9.50 -2.12 14.33
CA GLU A 50 9.78 -2.48 12.92
C GLU A 50 8.53 -2.89 12.12
N ASP A 51 7.50 -3.39 12.81
CA ASP A 51 6.19 -3.73 12.26
C ASP A 51 5.33 -2.49 11.97
N PHE A 52 5.66 -1.33 12.56
CA PHE A 52 4.92 -0.08 12.35
C PHE A 52 5.54 0.74 11.22
N MET A 53 6.86 0.66 11.08
CA MET A 53 7.59 1.29 10.00
C MET A 53 8.89 0.57 9.71
N PHE A 54 9.28 0.63 8.44
CA PHE A 54 10.58 0.14 8.01
C PHE A 54 11.09 0.98 6.85
N GLN A 55 12.39 0.86 6.59
CA GLN A 55 13.01 1.49 5.43
C GLN A 55 12.99 0.51 4.26
N MET A 56 12.61 0.99 3.07
CA MET A 56 12.65 0.17 1.87
C MET A 56 14.10 -0.19 1.49
N THR A 57 14.30 -1.37 0.91
CA THR A 57 15.59 -1.70 0.28
C THR A 57 15.78 -0.92 -1.02
N ALA A 58 17.02 -0.86 -1.50
CA ALA A 58 17.32 -0.22 -2.78
C ALA A 58 16.61 -0.93 -3.95
N GLU A 59 16.47 -2.25 -3.86
CA GLU A 59 15.78 -3.09 -4.85
C GLU A 59 14.28 -2.80 -4.86
N GLU A 60 13.63 -2.81 -3.70
CA GLU A 60 12.20 -2.48 -3.55
C GLU A 60 11.90 -1.08 -4.09
N PHE A 61 12.77 -0.11 -3.78
CA PHE A 61 12.59 1.26 -4.24
C PHE A 61 12.82 1.41 -5.75
N THR A 62 13.76 0.65 -6.32
CA THR A 62 14.00 0.65 -7.77
C THR A 62 12.85 0.02 -8.53
N ALA A 63 12.31 -1.10 -8.03
CA ALA A 63 11.11 -1.75 -8.58
C ALA A 63 9.88 -0.83 -8.50
N LEU A 64 9.71 -0.10 -7.39
CA LEU A 64 8.62 0.86 -7.26
C LEU A 64 8.74 2.01 -8.28
N LYS A 65 9.95 2.53 -8.51
CA LYS A 65 10.20 3.59 -9.50
C LYS A 65 9.91 3.14 -10.92
N SER A 66 10.30 1.93 -11.29
CA SER A 66 10.04 1.38 -12.62
C SER A 66 8.54 1.17 -12.86
N GLN A 67 7.80 0.81 -11.82
CA GLN A 67 6.34 0.64 -11.88
C GLN A 67 5.59 1.97 -12.03
N PHE A 68 6.01 3.03 -11.33
CA PHE A 68 5.26 4.28 -11.25
C PHE A 68 5.85 5.46 -12.05
N ALA A 69 6.86 5.23 -12.91
CA ALA A 69 7.57 6.28 -13.65
C ALA A 69 8.04 7.46 -12.75
N ILE A 70 8.29 7.20 -11.46
CA ILE A 70 8.64 8.22 -10.47
C ILE A 70 10.13 8.57 -10.63
N SER A 71 10.40 9.69 -11.30
CA SER A 71 11.69 10.39 -11.44
C SER A 71 12.87 9.57 -12.03
N LYS A 72 13.60 10.18 -12.98
CA LYS A 72 14.80 9.57 -13.59
C LYS A 72 15.90 9.34 -12.55
N PRO A 73 16.65 8.22 -12.61
CA PRO A 73 17.86 8.06 -11.81
C PRO A 73 18.95 9.02 -12.32
N GLY A 74 19.38 9.96 -11.47
CA GLY A 74 20.59 10.77 -11.69
C GLY A 74 20.42 12.29 -11.52
N ARG A 75 21.41 12.90 -10.83
CA ARG A 75 21.66 14.34 -10.56
C ARG A 75 20.75 15.10 -9.57
N GLY A 76 19.83 14.41 -8.90
CA GLY A 76 19.04 14.99 -7.80
C GLY A 76 18.16 13.99 -7.05
N GLY A 77 18.42 12.69 -7.25
CA GLY A 77 17.61 11.63 -6.66
C GLY A 77 17.75 11.57 -5.14
N ARG A 78 16.69 11.07 -4.49
CA ARG A 78 16.66 10.84 -3.05
C ARG A 78 17.87 9.98 -2.63
N ARG A 79 18.77 10.54 -1.81
CA ARG A 79 20.00 9.87 -1.33
C ARG A 79 19.75 8.76 -0.32
N ILE A 80 18.58 8.77 0.31
CA ILE A 80 18.18 7.87 1.38
C ILE A 80 16.89 7.19 0.94
N ASN A 81 16.82 5.86 1.07
CA ASN A 81 15.61 5.11 0.77
C ASN A 81 14.44 5.60 1.64
N PRO A 82 13.22 5.68 1.08
CA PRO A 82 12.06 6.13 1.82
C PRO A 82 11.76 5.21 3.01
N TYR A 83 11.23 5.81 4.08
CA TYR A 83 10.49 5.05 5.06
C TYR A 83 9.09 4.76 4.54
N VAL A 84 8.57 3.61 4.94
CA VAL A 84 7.19 3.20 4.73
C VAL A 84 6.56 2.95 6.09
N PHE A 85 5.27 3.27 6.19
CA PHE A 85 4.49 3.15 7.41
C PHE A 85 3.29 2.26 7.16
N THR A 86 3.06 1.31 8.04
CA THR A 86 1.84 0.49 8.05
C THR A 86 0.66 1.28 8.60
N GLU A 87 -0.53 0.67 8.62
CA GLU A 87 -1.71 1.25 9.25
C GLU A 87 -1.44 1.65 10.72
N GLU A 88 -0.79 0.76 11.48
CA GLU A 88 -0.42 0.98 12.87
C GLU A 88 0.62 2.10 13.00
N GLY A 89 1.59 2.17 12.08
CA GLY A 89 2.56 3.25 12.03
C GLY A 89 1.91 4.62 11.77
N VAL A 90 0.96 4.68 10.84
CA VAL A 90 0.19 5.91 10.58
C VAL A 90 -0.65 6.27 11.79
N ALA A 91 -1.31 5.30 12.43
CA ALA A 91 -2.03 5.54 13.67
C ALA A 91 -1.11 6.15 14.75
N MET A 92 0.12 5.67 14.89
CA MET A 92 1.09 6.22 15.84
C MET A 92 1.56 7.63 15.50
N LEU A 93 1.55 8.05 14.23
CA LEU A 93 1.87 9.43 13.84
C LEU A 93 0.91 10.45 14.49
N SER A 94 -0.32 10.07 14.83
CA SER A 94 -1.25 10.95 15.57
C SER A 94 -0.79 11.32 16.98
N SER A 95 0.02 10.46 17.61
CA SER A 95 0.59 10.72 18.93
C SER A 95 1.81 11.65 18.89
N VAL A 96 2.29 11.96 17.68
CA VAL A 96 3.51 12.74 17.43
C VAL A 96 3.16 14.05 16.72
N LEU A 97 2.23 14.00 15.76
CA LEU A 97 1.74 15.15 15.00
C LEU A 97 0.42 15.63 15.58
N HIS A 98 0.46 16.76 16.28
CA HIS A 98 -0.67 17.29 17.05
C HIS A 98 -1.49 18.37 16.32
N SER A 99 -1.34 18.52 15.00
CA SER A 99 -2.12 19.52 14.25
C SER A 99 -3.52 19.02 13.93
N GLU A 100 -4.51 19.91 13.91
CA GLU A 100 -5.90 19.57 13.54
C GLU A 100 -5.97 18.91 12.16
N ARG A 101 -5.15 19.41 11.21
CA ARG A 101 -4.98 18.78 9.90
C ARG A 101 -4.47 17.35 10.02
N ALA A 102 -3.48 17.08 10.87
CA ALA A 102 -2.95 15.74 11.04
C ALA A 102 -3.96 14.77 11.65
N VAL A 103 -4.78 15.25 12.59
CA VAL A 103 -5.89 14.46 13.14
C VAL A 103 -6.88 14.08 12.02
N GLN A 104 -7.32 15.04 11.21
CA GLN A 104 -8.28 14.79 10.11
C GLN A 104 -7.70 13.85 9.05
N VAL A 105 -6.43 14.05 8.68
CA VAL A 105 -5.72 13.19 7.71
C VAL A 105 -5.61 11.77 8.25
N ASN A 106 -5.24 11.59 9.52
CA ASN A 106 -5.10 10.26 10.09
C ASN A 106 -6.45 9.52 10.10
N ILE A 107 -7.55 10.20 10.47
CA ILE A 107 -8.90 9.63 10.39
C ILE A 107 -9.24 9.17 8.96
N ALA A 108 -8.93 10.00 7.95
CA ALA A 108 -9.17 9.64 6.55
C ALA A 108 -8.32 8.43 6.11
N ILE A 109 -7.07 8.36 6.57
CA ILE A 109 -6.18 7.24 6.29
C ILE A 109 -6.72 5.95 6.90
N MET A 110 -7.06 5.95 8.20
CA MET A 110 -7.62 4.76 8.86
C MET A 110 -8.90 4.27 8.16
N ARG A 111 -9.79 5.18 7.74
CA ARG A 111 -11.00 4.82 6.98
C ARG A 111 -10.66 4.15 5.64
N ALA A 112 -9.66 4.65 4.91
CA ALA A 112 -9.23 4.06 3.65
C ALA A 112 -8.67 2.64 3.86
N PHE A 113 -7.85 2.42 4.90
CA PHE A 113 -7.33 1.10 5.23
C PHE A 113 -8.43 0.09 5.58
N VAL A 114 -9.42 0.49 6.38
CA VAL A 114 -10.59 -0.33 6.73
C VAL A 114 -11.39 -0.68 5.47
N ARG A 115 -11.72 0.30 4.63
CA ARG A 115 -12.47 0.06 3.38
C ARG A 115 -11.74 -0.90 2.45
N LEU A 116 -10.43 -0.73 2.27
CA LEU A 116 -9.64 -1.68 1.47
C LEU A 116 -9.66 -3.09 2.06
N ARG A 117 -9.76 -3.22 3.39
CA ARG A 117 -9.83 -4.53 4.08
C ARG A 117 -11.20 -5.17 3.87
N GLU A 118 -12.28 -4.39 3.96
CA GLU A 118 -13.64 -4.81 3.65
C GLU A 118 -13.77 -5.26 2.19
N LEU A 119 -13.20 -4.50 1.25
CA LEU A 119 -13.16 -4.89 -0.16
C LEU A 119 -12.42 -6.21 -0.34
N ALA A 120 -11.24 -6.38 0.27
CA ALA A 120 -10.50 -7.65 0.21
C ALA A 120 -11.25 -8.82 0.88
N ALA A 121 -12.01 -8.57 1.95
CA ALA A 121 -12.83 -9.58 2.61
C ALA A 121 -14.06 -9.97 1.77
N SER A 122 -14.72 -9.00 1.12
CA SER A 122 -15.88 -9.27 0.25
C SER A 122 -15.53 -10.20 -0.92
N HIS A 123 -14.29 -10.17 -1.43
CA HIS A 123 -13.82 -11.15 -2.41
C HIS A 123 -13.64 -12.56 -1.83
N LYS A 124 -13.33 -12.71 -0.53
CA LYS A 124 -13.29 -14.05 0.11
C LYS A 124 -14.68 -14.67 0.19
N ASP A 125 -15.72 -13.89 0.45
CA ASP A 125 -17.11 -14.37 0.42
C ASP A 125 -17.52 -14.81 -0.99
N VAL A 126 -17.03 -14.12 -2.03
CA VAL A 126 -17.21 -14.55 -3.43
C VAL A 126 -16.49 -15.87 -3.70
N HIS A 127 -15.25 -16.04 -3.23
CA HIS A 127 -14.53 -17.31 -3.36
C HIS A 127 -15.25 -18.46 -2.64
N GLN A 128 -15.70 -18.25 -1.40
CA GLN A 128 -16.46 -19.27 -0.67
C GLN A 128 -17.79 -19.61 -1.35
N ARG A 129 -18.54 -18.62 -1.84
CA ARG A 129 -19.78 -18.87 -2.59
C ARG A 129 -19.53 -19.59 -3.90
N LEU A 130 -18.41 -19.33 -4.58
CA LEU A 130 -18.02 -20.06 -5.79
C LEU A 130 -17.62 -21.50 -5.46
N ASP A 131 -16.85 -21.73 -4.39
CA ASP A 131 -16.47 -23.08 -3.96
C ASP A 131 -17.71 -23.91 -3.55
N GLU A 132 -18.68 -23.29 -2.86
CA GLU A 132 -19.97 -23.89 -2.53
C GLU A 132 -20.84 -24.17 -3.77
N MET A 133 -20.77 -23.31 -4.79
CA MET A 133 -21.42 -23.54 -6.09
C MET A 133 -20.71 -24.64 -6.91
N GLU A 134 -19.38 -24.69 -6.92
CA GLU A 134 -18.58 -25.75 -7.56
C GLU A 134 -18.89 -27.13 -6.95
N GLN A 135 -19.13 -27.21 -5.63
CA GLN A 135 -19.55 -28.45 -4.99
C GLN A 135 -20.99 -28.88 -5.34
N LYS A 136 -21.87 -27.92 -5.69
CA LYS A 136 -23.26 -28.19 -6.06
C LYS A 136 -23.46 -28.52 -7.54
N TYR A 137 -22.55 -28.12 -8.43
CA TYR A 137 -22.66 -28.36 -9.87
C TYR A 137 -21.58 -29.35 -10.34
N ASP A 138 -22.05 -30.53 -10.77
CA ASP A 138 -21.23 -31.65 -11.25
C ASP A 138 -20.24 -31.29 -12.37
N ALA A 139 -19.28 -32.21 -12.58
CA ALA A 139 -18.08 -32.15 -13.44
C ALA A 139 -18.18 -31.47 -14.82
N HIS A 140 -19.39 -31.29 -15.38
CA HIS A 140 -19.62 -30.57 -16.63
C HIS A 140 -19.36 -29.06 -16.55
N PHE A 141 -19.42 -28.44 -15.37
CA PHE A 141 -19.16 -27.00 -15.22
C PHE A 141 -17.70 -26.64 -14.93
N LYS A 142 -16.81 -27.62 -14.69
CA LYS A 142 -15.39 -27.38 -14.39
C LYS A 142 -14.71 -26.49 -15.43
N VAL A 143 -14.99 -26.71 -16.72
CA VAL A 143 -14.40 -25.95 -17.82
C VAL A 143 -14.77 -24.46 -17.76
N VAL A 144 -15.98 -24.12 -17.32
CA VAL A 144 -16.44 -22.74 -17.18
C VAL A 144 -15.79 -22.08 -15.97
N PHE A 145 -15.71 -22.79 -14.84
CA PHE A 145 -15.05 -22.30 -13.63
C PHE A 145 -13.53 -22.12 -13.83
N ASP A 146 -12.87 -23.04 -14.55
CA ASP A 146 -11.45 -22.94 -14.92
C ASP A 146 -11.21 -21.72 -15.82
N ALA A 147 -12.10 -21.43 -16.77
CA ALA A 147 -12.01 -20.26 -17.63
C ALA A 147 -12.18 -18.95 -16.83
N ILE A 148 -13.11 -18.91 -15.88
CA ILE A 148 -13.30 -17.74 -15.00
C ILE A 148 -12.09 -17.56 -14.07
N ARG A 149 -11.51 -18.65 -13.55
CA ARG A 149 -10.32 -18.62 -12.68
C ARG A 149 -9.10 -18.08 -13.43
N ALA A 150 -8.93 -18.47 -14.70
CA ALA A 150 -7.87 -17.94 -15.55
C ALA A 150 -7.97 -16.42 -15.78
N LEU A 151 -9.18 -15.83 -15.66
CA LEU A 151 -9.39 -14.38 -15.74
C LEU A 151 -9.17 -13.67 -14.39
N MET A 152 -9.21 -14.39 -13.28
CA MET A 152 -8.93 -13.87 -11.93
C MET A 152 -7.46 -13.98 -11.53
N GLU A 153 -6.65 -14.80 -12.21
CA GLU A 153 -5.21 -14.80 -12.01
C GLU A 153 -4.61 -13.46 -12.51
N PRO A 154 -3.83 -12.74 -11.68
CA PRO A 154 -3.17 -11.52 -12.13
C PRO A 154 -2.26 -11.86 -13.33
N PRO A 155 -2.23 -11.02 -14.38
CA PRO A 155 -1.52 -11.35 -15.60
C PRO A 155 -0.04 -11.60 -15.30
N LYS A 156 0.43 -12.84 -15.54
CA LYS A 156 1.86 -13.16 -15.52
C LYS A 156 2.52 -12.34 -16.62
N ILE A 157 3.18 -11.24 -16.25
CA ILE A 157 3.95 -10.41 -17.17
C ILE A 157 5.05 -11.33 -17.77
N PRO A 158 5.03 -11.64 -19.08
CA PRO A 158 6.08 -12.45 -19.66
C PRO A 158 7.37 -11.61 -19.69
N CYS A 159 8.40 -12.05 -18.97
CA CYS A 159 9.75 -11.54 -19.12
C CYS A 159 10.22 -11.78 -20.57
N ARG A 160 10.16 -10.74 -21.41
CA ARG A 160 10.87 -10.74 -22.68
C ARG A 160 12.37 -10.66 -22.39
N ARG A 161 13.10 -11.76 -22.61
CA ARG A 161 14.54 -11.71 -22.88
C ARG A 161 14.73 -10.88 -24.15
N ILE A 162 15.15 -9.63 -24.02
CA ILE A 162 15.69 -8.85 -25.13
C ILE A 162 17.20 -9.08 -25.08
N GLY A 163 17.69 -9.90 -26.00
CA GLY A 163 19.10 -9.92 -26.37
C GLY A 163 19.32 -8.99 -27.55
N TYR A 164 20.42 -8.24 -27.51
CA TYR A 164 21.34 -7.99 -28.63
C TYR A 164 22.74 -7.84 -28.02
#